data_AF-A0A2E6C1K3-F1
#
_entry.id   AF-A0A2E6C1K3-F1
#
_cell.length_a   1.000
_cell.length_b   1.000
_cell.length_c   1.000
_cell.angle_alpha   90.00
_cell.angle_beta   90.00
_cell.angle_gamma   90.00
#
_symmetry.space_group_name_H-M   'P 1'
#
loop_
_entity.id
_entity.type
_entity.pdbx_description
1 polymer ?
#
loop_
_entity_poly.entity_id
_entity_poly.type
_entity_poly.pdbx_seq_one_letter_code
_entity_poly.pdbx_strand_id
1 'polypeptide(L)'
;MVARNELAKLPLGDASMRDAPVVKITEGVEKTPAQFRSFNLNGMDIQNFCSRIELPLPFLLFVEDGGDTPCIVIGIVGPDNYNPERPEEIVYGRRWRVERHLSYSEIYQTVVLACKTALEHEARERLVINKTTPLNAHQDHEIMADILNNGVLPDPANFRLSDIIIDGKPLNVKQFHSIGNNKSLLTVDFGYNAESNLPFLQGEMSVLVQDQTDVVDSLWNGMLESGTTWLHENIKLDGQAVFSKSISTGQRIAYSRLHRNNGILESEQIAIDYSRVMNEHIDTIRAPVIEAGPTNSPSMKTLESINPEHGFRPHLN
;
A
#
# COMPACT_ATOMS: atom_id res chain seq x y z
N MET A 1 -2.15 3.70 30.39
CA MET A 1 -3.07 4.73 30.94
C MET A 1 -2.48 6.14 30.85
N VAL A 2 -1.24 6.39 31.29
CA VAL A 2 -0.59 7.71 31.20
C VAL A 2 -0.50 8.24 29.76
N ALA A 3 0.09 7.49 28.83
CA ALA A 3 0.23 7.92 27.42
C ALA A 3 -1.11 8.29 26.76
N ARG A 4 -2.15 7.46 26.94
CA ARG A 4 -3.51 7.73 26.44
C ARG A 4 -4.08 9.04 27.02
N ASN A 5 -3.88 9.28 28.31
CA ASN A 5 -4.34 10.52 28.95
C ASN A 5 -3.58 11.75 28.46
N GLU A 6 -2.26 11.63 28.19
CA GLU A 6 -1.48 12.74 27.63
C GLU A 6 -1.88 13.04 26.18
N LEU A 7 -2.06 12.02 25.35
CA LEU A 7 -2.49 12.21 23.96
C LEU A 7 -3.92 12.76 23.86
N ALA A 8 -4.80 12.41 24.80
CA ALA A 8 -6.15 12.96 24.87
C ALA A 8 -6.20 14.47 25.20
N LYS A 9 -5.12 15.04 25.75
CA LYS A 9 -5.00 16.49 26.02
C LYS A 9 -4.57 17.28 24.79
N LEU A 10 -4.14 16.63 23.71
CA LEU A 10 -3.75 17.31 22.49
C LEU A 10 -4.94 18.07 21.91
N PRO A 11 -4.74 19.29 21.39
CA PRO A 11 -5.79 20.01 20.69
C PRO A 11 -6.27 19.20 19.49
N LEU A 12 -7.56 19.31 19.16
CA LEU A 12 -8.11 18.67 17.95
C LEU A 12 -7.41 19.19 16.69
N GLY A 13 -7.31 18.33 15.69
CA GLY A 13 -6.60 18.60 14.44
C GLY A 13 -5.11 18.34 14.59
N ASP A 14 -4.29 19.18 13.95
CA ASP A 14 -2.85 19.11 14.06
C ASP A 14 -2.25 20.43 14.54
N ALA A 15 -1.13 20.35 15.24
CA ALA A 15 -0.43 21.53 15.73
C ALA A 15 1.08 21.30 15.81
N SER A 16 1.87 22.33 15.52
CA SER A 16 3.31 22.33 15.77
C SER A 16 3.59 22.23 17.27
N MET A 17 4.57 21.41 17.62
CA MET A 17 5.04 21.32 19.00
C MET A 17 5.74 22.62 19.41
N ARG A 18 5.89 22.81 20.73
CA ARG A 18 6.62 23.96 21.27
C ARG A 18 8.07 23.94 20.78
N ASP A 19 8.57 25.11 20.36
CA ASP A 19 9.94 25.32 19.88
C ASP A 19 10.31 24.41 18.69
N ALA A 20 9.30 23.94 17.95
CA ALA A 20 9.49 23.05 16.81
C ALA A 20 10.27 23.74 15.68
N PRO A 21 11.27 23.08 15.10
CA PRO A 21 12.00 23.64 13.96
C PRO A 21 11.10 23.71 12.72
N VAL A 22 11.51 24.53 11.76
CA VAL A 22 10.83 24.68 10.47
C VAL A 22 11.77 24.43 9.32
N VAL A 23 11.22 23.87 8.24
CA VAL A 23 11.88 23.79 6.93
C VAL A 23 11.42 24.96 6.10
N LYS A 24 12.37 25.78 5.65
CA LYS A 24 12.13 26.84 4.66
C LYS A 24 12.03 26.20 3.28
N ILE A 25 10.86 26.31 2.65
CA ILE A 25 10.60 25.74 1.32
C ILE A 25 10.93 26.80 0.27
N THR A 26 10.31 27.96 0.40
CA THR A 26 10.58 29.16 -0.40
C THR A 26 10.48 30.39 0.50
N GLU A 27 10.78 31.57 -0.05
CA GLU A 27 10.51 32.83 0.65
C GLU A 27 9.02 32.91 1.05
N GLY A 28 8.75 33.16 2.32
CA GLY A 28 7.41 33.22 2.89
C GLY A 28 6.69 31.86 3.09
N VAL A 29 7.34 30.73 2.75
CA VAL A 29 6.74 29.40 2.92
C VAL A 29 7.63 28.52 3.80
N GLU A 30 7.15 28.26 5.01
CA GLU A 30 7.81 27.42 5.99
C GLU A 30 6.85 26.32 6.46
N LYS A 31 7.41 25.15 6.80
CA LYS A 31 6.63 24.02 7.32
C LYS A 31 7.36 23.33 8.46
N THR A 32 6.63 23.03 9.53
CA THR A 32 7.13 22.16 10.60
C THR A 32 7.16 20.70 10.13
N PRO A 33 8.28 19.98 10.28
CA PRO A 33 8.35 18.55 10.00
C PRO A 33 7.32 17.76 10.80
N ALA A 34 6.77 16.69 10.22
CA ALA A 34 5.72 15.88 10.86
C ALA A 34 6.14 15.32 12.23
N GLN A 35 7.41 14.96 12.41
CA GLN A 35 7.94 14.45 13.68
C GLN A 35 7.91 15.49 14.83
N PHE A 36 7.78 16.79 14.50
CA PHE A 36 7.62 17.88 15.46
C PHE A 36 6.20 18.46 15.44
N ARG A 37 5.21 17.68 14.97
CA ARG A 37 3.79 18.01 15.00
C ARG A 37 3.04 16.98 15.82
N SER A 38 2.04 17.46 16.54
CA SER A 38 1.06 16.63 17.22
C SER A 38 -0.19 16.48 16.34
N PHE A 39 -0.81 15.30 16.39
CA PHE A 39 -2.01 14.97 15.63
C PHE A 39 -3.07 14.41 16.59
N ASN A 40 -4.28 14.93 16.52
CA ASN A 40 -5.48 14.43 17.18
C ASN A 40 -6.66 14.65 16.22
N LEU A 41 -6.61 13.91 15.12
CA LEU A 41 -7.47 14.08 13.95
C LEU A 41 -8.86 13.49 14.20
N ASN A 42 -9.88 14.20 13.74
CA ASN A 42 -11.24 13.68 13.57
C ASN A 42 -11.51 13.30 12.11
N GLY A 43 -12.69 12.75 11.80
CA GLY A 43 -13.02 12.35 10.43
C GLY A 43 -13.12 13.51 9.44
N MET A 44 -13.43 14.73 9.88
CA MET A 44 -13.39 15.92 9.02
C MET A 44 -11.94 16.32 8.69
N ASP A 45 -11.01 16.23 9.64
CA ASP A 45 -9.59 16.49 9.37
C ASP A 45 -9.03 15.49 8.33
N ILE A 46 -9.44 14.23 8.43
CA ILE A 46 -9.06 13.17 7.48
C ILE A 46 -9.70 13.44 6.12
N GLN A 47 -10.99 13.80 6.06
CA GLN A 47 -11.65 14.21 4.81
C GLN A 47 -10.97 15.39 4.13
N ASN A 48 -10.64 16.44 4.90
CA ASN A 48 -9.95 17.63 4.40
C ASN A 48 -8.54 17.31 3.87
N PHE A 49 -7.85 16.34 4.49
CA PHE A 49 -6.57 15.88 3.94
C PHE A 49 -6.77 15.03 2.68
N CYS A 50 -7.70 14.08 2.70
CA CYS A 50 -7.98 13.20 1.57
C CYS A 50 -8.52 13.96 0.35
N SER A 51 -9.21 15.09 0.52
CA SER A 51 -9.68 15.93 -0.60
C SER A 51 -8.55 16.56 -1.41
N ARG A 52 -7.32 16.54 -0.89
CA ARG A 52 -6.09 17.00 -1.57
C ARG A 52 -5.40 15.88 -2.36
N ILE A 53 -5.90 14.65 -2.23
CA ILE A 53 -5.36 13.47 -2.91
C ILE A 53 -6.18 13.22 -4.18
N GLU A 54 -5.52 13.26 -5.32
CA GLU A 54 -6.10 12.88 -6.60
C GLU A 54 -5.74 11.41 -6.87
N LEU A 55 -6.75 10.59 -7.14
CA LEU A 55 -6.57 9.22 -7.61
C LEU A 55 -6.81 9.16 -9.12
N PRO A 56 -6.05 8.33 -9.86
CA PRO A 56 -6.37 8.05 -11.25
C PRO A 56 -7.61 7.16 -11.34
N LEU A 57 -8.43 7.36 -12.39
CA LEU A 57 -9.44 6.38 -12.73
C LEU A 57 -8.79 5.01 -12.99
N PRO A 58 -9.44 3.91 -12.57
CA PRO A 58 -10.82 3.83 -12.05
C PRO A 58 -10.96 4.02 -10.52
N PHE A 59 -9.90 4.40 -9.81
CA PHE A 59 -9.91 4.46 -8.35
C PHE A 59 -10.64 5.71 -7.82
N LEU A 60 -11.44 5.50 -6.79
CA LEU A 60 -12.17 6.54 -6.06
C LEU A 60 -11.81 6.49 -4.58
N LEU A 61 -11.67 7.65 -3.95
CA LEU A 61 -11.30 7.77 -2.54
C LEU A 61 -12.50 8.23 -1.71
N PHE A 62 -12.82 7.46 -0.67
CA PHE A 62 -13.85 7.81 0.31
C PHE A 62 -13.27 7.77 1.73
N VAL A 63 -13.87 8.57 2.61
CA VAL A 63 -13.63 8.52 4.05
C VAL A 63 -14.97 8.21 4.72
N GLU A 64 -15.00 7.10 5.44
CA GLU A 64 -16.14 6.69 6.26
C GLU A 64 -15.90 7.15 7.70
N ASP A 65 -16.84 7.93 8.25
CA ASP A 65 -16.80 8.45 9.62
C ASP A 65 -18.09 8.06 10.37
N GLY A 66 -18.37 6.75 10.40
CA GLY A 66 -19.60 6.18 10.96
C GLY A 66 -19.45 5.53 12.34
N GLY A 67 -18.26 5.59 12.96
CA GLY A 67 -17.95 4.90 14.22
C GLY A 67 -16.78 5.52 14.98
N ASP A 68 -16.21 4.79 15.95
CA ASP A 68 -15.18 5.32 16.86
C ASP A 68 -13.86 5.69 16.15
N THR A 69 -13.59 5.09 14.99
CA THR A 69 -12.39 5.37 14.19
C THR A 69 -12.73 5.52 12.71
N PRO A 70 -12.31 6.63 12.07
CA PRO A 70 -12.49 6.82 10.63
C PRO A 70 -11.76 5.77 9.80
N CYS A 71 -12.29 5.49 8.61
CA CYS A 71 -11.72 4.54 7.66
C CYS A 71 -11.54 5.18 6.28
N ILE A 72 -10.43 4.86 5.62
CA ILE A 72 -10.26 5.06 4.17
C ILE A 72 -10.93 3.88 3.45
N VAL A 73 -11.68 4.17 2.40
CA VAL A 73 -12.25 3.16 1.50
C VAL A 73 -11.90 3.53 0.07
N ILE A 74 -11.37 2.55 -0.68
CA ILE A 74 -11.10 2.69 -2.11
C ILE A 74 -12.25 2.05 -2.87
N GLY A 75 -12.92 2.84 -3.70
CA GLY A 75 -13.86 2.34 -4.71
C GLY A 75 -13.15 2.14 -6.03
N ILE A 76 -13.63 1.19 -6.83
CA ILE A 76 -13.19 0.97 -8.20
C ILE A 76 -14.43 0.98 -9.09
N VAL A 77 -14.38 1.74 -10.18
CA VAL A 77 -15.44 1.75 -11.20
C VAL A 77 -15.01 0.85 -12.36
N GLY A 78 -15.85 -0.10 -12.75
CA GLY A 78 -15.54 -1.02 -13.84
C GLY A 78 -16.74 -1.87 -14.25
N PRO A 79 -16.59 -2.73 -15.27
CA PRO A 79 -17.66 -3.61 -15.72
C PRO A 79 -18.05 -4.64 -14.66
N ASP A 80 -19.33 -4.97 -14.59
CA ASP A 80 -19.85 -6.06 -13.75
C ASP A 80 -19.30 -7.40 -14.26
N ASN A 81 -18.45 -8.04 -13.44
CA ASN A 81 -17.81 -9.32 -13.77
C ASN A 81 -18.82 -10.47 -13.93
N TYR A 82 -20.04 -10.34 -13.41
CA TYR A 82 -21.13 -11.32 -13.54
C TYR A 82 -22.09 -11.00 -14.69
N ASN A 83 -22.19 -9.74 -15.09
CA ASN A 83 -23.04 -9.32 -16.20
C ASN A 83 -22.39 -8.21 -17.05
N PRO A 84 -21.61 -8.59 -18.08
CA PRO A 84 -20.88 -7.64 -18.92
C PRO A 84 -21.76 -6.69 -19.75
N GLU A 85 -23.07 -6.96 -19.87
CA GLU A 85 -24.00 -6.08 -20.59
C GLU A 85 -24.51 -4.92 -19.74
N ARG A 86 -24.20 -4.90 -18.44
CA ARG A 86 -24.56 -3.78 -17.56
C ARG A 86 -23.57 -2.61 -17.71
N PRO A 87 -24.04 -1.37 -17.47
CA PRO A 87 -23.14 -0.24 -17.29
C PRO A 87 -22.11 -0.51 -16.19
N GLU A 88 -21.01 0.26 -16.21
CA GLU A 88 -20.00 0.21 -15.15
C GLU A 88 -20.64 0.33 -13.76
N GLU A 89 -20.21 -0.52 -12.84
CA GLU A 89 -20.58 -0.49 -11.44
C GLU A 89 -19.41 -0.04 -10.58
N ILE A 90 -19.73 0.44 -9.37
CA ILE A 90 -18.74 0.71 -8.35
C ILE A 90 -18.65 -0.48 -7.39
N VAL A 91 -17.46 -1.04 -7.27
CA VAL A 91 -17.14 -2.01 -6.23
C VAL A 91 -16.31 -1.34 -5.14
N TYR A 92 -16.56 -1.71 -3.89
CA TYR A 92 -15.85 -1.15 -2.74
C TYR A 92 -14.84 -2.16 -2.21
N GLY A 93 -13.60 -1.70 -2.04
CA GLY A 93 -12.55 -2.46 -1.39
C GLY A 93 -12.72 -2.54 0.13
N ARG A 94 -11.66 -3.03 0.79
CA ARG A 94 -11.60 -3.12 2.25
C ARG A 94 -11.56 -1.73 2.90
N ARG A 95 -12.03 -1.67 4.15
CA ARG A 95 -11.89 -0.50 5.04
C ARG A 95 -10.50 -0.49 5.67
N TRP A 96 -9.81 0.65 5.57
CA TRP A 96 -8.50 0.86 6.16
C TRP A 96 -8.62 1.85 7.32
N ARG A 97 -8.52 1.35 8.55
CA ARG A 97 -8.63 2.15 9.77
C ARG A 97 -7.54 3.22 9.82
N VAL A 98 -7.91 4.45 10.17
CA VAL A 98 -7.00 5.58 10.36
C VAL A 98 -7.04 6.03 11.81
N GLU A 99 -5.96 5.78 12.56
CA GLU A 99 -5.83 6.25 13.93
C GLU A 99 -5.71 7.79 14.01
N ARG A 100 -6.28 8.38 15.06
CA ARG A 100 -6.33 9.84 15.26
C ARG A 100 -4.96 10.51 15.35
N HIS A 101 -3.94 9.77 15.76
CA HIS A 101 -2.58 10.28 15.99
C HIS A 101 -1.63 9.99 14.82
N LEU A 102 -2.14 9.51 13.68
CA LEU A 102 -1.35 9.36 12.45
C LEU A 102 -1.02 10.73 11.86
N SER A 103 0.20 10.86 11.36
CA SER A 103 0.58 11.99 10.53
C SER A 103 -0.12 11.92 9.16
N TYR A 104 -0.32 13.09 8.53
CA TYR A 104 -0.83 13.14 7.16
C TYR A 104 0.01 12.32 6.15
N SER A 105 1.32 12.19 6.38
CA SER A 105 2.19 11.34 5.55
C SER A 105 1.83 9.86 5.67
N GLU A 106 1.51 9.37 6.88
CA GLU A 106 1.05 7.99 7.09
C GLU A 106 -0.35 7.77 6.50
N ILE A 107 -1.24 8.77 6.57
CA ILE A 107 -2.56 8.72 5.92
C ILE A 107 -2.40 8.59 4.40
N TYR A 108 -1.53 9.42 3.78
CA TYR A 108 -1.25 9.34 2.35
C TYR A 108 -0.67 7.96 1.95
N GLN A 109 0.28 7.43 2.74
CA GLN A 109 0.82 6.09 2.53
C GLN A 109 -0.26 5.01 2.63
N THR A 110 -1.21 5.16 3.56
CA THR A 110 -2.35 4.25 3.70
C THR A 110 -3.23 4.26 2.45
N VAL A 111 -3.52 5.44 1.89
CA VAL A 111 -4.25 5.54 0.60
C VAL A 111 -3.49 4.84 -0.52
N VAL A 112 -2.18 5.10 -0.66
CA VAL A 112 -1.36 4.46 -1.70
C VAL A 112 -1.32 2.94 -1.54
N LEU A 113 -1.20 2.44 -0.30
CA LEU A 113 -1.23 0.99 -0.02
C LEU A 113 -2.59 0.38 -0.35
N ALA A 114 -3.68 1.06 0.01
CA ALA A 114 -5.03 0.61 -0.31
C ALA A 114 -5.26 0.51 -1.82
N CYS A 115 -4.81 1.51 -2.61
CA CYS A 115 -4.87 1.46 -4.07
C CYS A 115 -4.03 0.33 -4.65
N LYS A 116 -2.84 0.05 -4.10
CA LYS A 116 -2.01 -1.09 -4.53
C LYS A 116 -2.70 -2.43 -4.30
N THR A 117 -3.30 -2.63 -3.13
CA THR A 117 -4.05 -3.85 -2.81
C THR A 117 -5.25 -4.01 -3.74
N ALA A 118 -5.96 -2.92 -4.02
CA ALA A 118 -7.11 -2.94 -4.90
C ALA A 118 -6.69 -3.21 -6.37
N LEU A 119 -5.60 -2.60 -6.85
CA LEU A 119 -5.00 -2.89 -8.16
C LEU A 119 -4.59 -4.36 -8.29
N GLU A 120 -3.91 -4.90 -7.27
CA GLU A 120 -3.50 -6.30 -7.25
C GLU A 120 -4.71 -7.23 -7.36
N HIS A 121 -5.77 -6.95 -6.61
CA HIS A 121 -7.01 -7.72 -6.64
C HIS A 121 -7.64 -7.73 -8.05
N GLU A 122 -7.81 -6.57 -8.68
CA GLU A 122 -8.34 -6.48 -10.05
C GLU A 122 -7.46 -7.19 -11.10
N ALA A 123 -6.14 -7.11 -10.93
CA ALA A 123 -5.18 -7.75 -11.84
C ALA A 123 -5.21 -9.28 -11.74
N ARG A 124 -5.38 -9.83 -10.52
CA ARG A 124 -5.52 -11.27 -10.29
C ARG A 124 -6.75 -11.86 -10.98
N GLU A 125 -7.86 -11.13 -10.98
CA GLU A 125 -9.11 -11.56 -11.62
C GLU A 125 -9.07 -11.49 -13.14
N ARG A 126 -8.20 -10.67 -13.71
CA ARG A 126 -8.09 -10.45 -15.16
C ARG A 126 -7.00 -11.26 -15.84
N LEU A 127 -6.16 -11.96 -15.08
CA LEU A 127 -5.23 -12.95 -15.61
C LEU A 127 -5.94 -14.30 -15.70
N VAL A 128 -6.25 -14.71 -16.93
CA VAL A 128 -6.98 -15.93 -17.24
C VAL A 128 -6.06 -16.90 -17.98
N ILE A 129 -6.06 -18.16 -17.57
CA ILE A 129 -5.37 -19.27 -18.25
C ILE A 129 -6.36 -20.41 -18.39
N ASN A 130 -6.55 -20.97 -19.58
CA ASN A 130 -7.50 -22.07 -19.81
C ASN A 130 -8.91 -21.81 -19.23
N LYS A 131 -9.40 -20.57 -19.34
CA LYS A 131 -10.71 -20.11 -18.81
C LYS A 131 -10.85 -20.16 -17.27
N THR A 132 -9.75 -20.28 -16.53
CA THR A 132 -9.71 -20.09 -15.08
C THR A 132 -8.82 -18.89 -14.72
N THR A 133 -8.99 -18.34 -13.52
CA THR A 133 -8.18 -17.25 -12.97
C THR A 133 -7.26 -17.82 -11.89
N PRO A 134 -6.09 -18.38 -12.26
CA PRO A 134 -5.27 -19.20 -11.35
C PRO A 134 -4.68 -18.42 -10.18
N LEU A 135 -4.59 -17.09 -10.28
CA LEU A 135 -4.06 -16.21 -9.24
C LEU A 135 -5.16 -15.49 -8.43
N ASN A 136 -6.43 -15.84 -8.67
CA ASN A 136 -7.58 -15.17 -8.05
C ASN A 136 -7.55 -15.27 -6.52
N ALA A 137 -7.86 -14.17 -5.84
CA ALA A 137 -7.96 -14.11 -4.39
C ALA A 137 -9.19 -14.86 -3.81
N HIS A 138 -10.21 -15.15 -4.63
CA HIS A 138 -11.43 -15.85 -4.25
C HIS A 138 -11.33 -17.38 -4.29
N GLN A 139 -10.13 -17.94 -4.46
CA GLN A 139 -9.92 -19.36 -4.24
C GLN A 139 -10.25 -19.73 -2.79
N ASP A 140 -10.82 -20.92 -2.59
CA ASP A 140 -11.05 -21.45 -1.25
C ASP A 140 -9.71 -21.91 -0.65
N HIS A 141 -9.04 -20.98 0.01
CA HIS A 141 -7.71 -21.20 0.60
C HIS A 141 -7.76 -22.20 1.76
N GLU A 142 -8.90 -22.39 2.42
CA GLU A 142 -9.06 -23.39 3.48
C GLU A 142 -9.06 -24.80 2.87
N ILE A 143 -9.83 -25.02 1.81
CA ILE A 143 -9.81 -26.29 1.07
C ILE A 143 -8.41 -26.57 0.49
N MET A 144 -7.76 -25.56 -0.09
CA MET A 144 -6.40 -25.72 -0.63
C MET A 144 -5.42 -26.12 0.47
N ALA A 145 -5.48 -25.48 1.64
CA ALA A 145 -4.64 -25.83 2.78
C ALA A 145 -4.89 -27.28 3.24
N ASP A 146 -6.15 -27.70 3.32
CA ASP A 146 -6.51 -29.07 3.72
C ASP A 146 -6.02 -30.12 2.72
N ILE A 147 -6.16 -29.87 1.41
CA ILE A 147 -5.62 -30.73 0.34
C ILE A 147 -4.10 -30.93 0.54
N LEU A 148 -3.36 -29.83 0.69
CA LEU A 148 -1.90 -29.86 0.85
C LEU A 148 -1.46 -30.51 2.16
N ASN A 149 -2.16 -30.23 3.28
CA ASN A 149 -1.88 -30.82 4.59
C ASN A 149 -2.10 -32.34 4.60
N ASN A 150 -2.98 -32.85 3.73
CA ASN A 150 -3.19 -34.28 3.53
C ASN A 150 -2.25 -34.88 2.47
N GLY A 151 -1.24 -34.14 2.03
CA GLY A 151 -0.26 -34.60 1.03
C GLY A 151 -0.85 -34.79 -0.36
N VAL A 152 -2.04 -34.23 -0.61
CA VAL A 152 -2.68 -34.27 -1.93
C VAL A 152 -2.15 -33.09 -2.73
N LEU A 153 -1.55 -33.39 -3.88
CA LEU A 153 -1.18 -32.41 -4.89
C LEU A 153 -2.04 -32.68 -6.12
N PRO A 154 -2.94 -31.76 -6.51
CA PRO A 154 -3.67 -31.90 -7.76
C PRO A 154 -2.71 -32.04 -8.94
N ASP A 155 -3.10 -32.83 -9.93
CA ASP A 155 -2.31 -32.96 -11.16
C ASP A 155 -2.12 -31.58 -11.82
N PRO A 156 -0.89 -31.20 -12.19
CA PRO A 156 -0.65 -29.90 -12.80
C PRO A 156 -1.35 -29.81 -14.14
N ALA A 157 -2.12 -28.74 -14.34
CA ALA A 157 -2.72 -28.44 -15.62
C ALA A 157 -1.64 -27.91 -16.58
N ASN A 158 -1.47 -28.55 -17.73
CA ASN A 158 -0.60 -28.03 -18.78
C ASN A 158 -1.27 -26.86 -19.48
N PHE A 159 -0.50 -25.82 -19.79
CA PHE A 159 -0.93 -24.69 -20.61
C PHE A 159 0.22 -24.18 -21.48
N ARG A 160 -0.11 -23.40 -22.48
CA ARG A 160 0.80 -22.71 -23.39
C ARG A 160 0.69 -21.21 -23.15
N LEU A 161 1.71 -20.45 -23.57
CA LEU A 161 1.63 -18.98 -23.52
C LEU A 161 0.44 -18.41 -24.31
N SER A 162 0.03 -19.10 -25.38
CA SER A 162 -1.16 -18.74 -26.17
C SER A 162 -2.48 -18.87 -25.40
N ASP A 163 -2.48 -19.59 -24.29
CA ASP A 163 -3.67 -19.83 -23.47
C ASP A 163 -3.85 -18.74 -22.41
N ILE A 164 -2.87 -17.84 -22.27
CA ILE A 164 -2.89 -16.71 -21.34
C ILE A 164 -3.67 -15.56 -21.98
N ILE A 165 -4.66 -15.06 -21.24
CA ILE A 165 -5.47 -13.90 -21.56
C ILE A 165 -5.34 -12.92 -20.40
N ILE A 166 -5.07 -11.64 -20.70
CA ILE A 166 -5.01 -10.57 -19.71
C ILE A 166 -5.99 -9.48 -20.10
N ASP A 167 -6.92 -9.15 -19.20
CA ASP A 167 -7.99 -8.16 -19.43
C ASP A 167 -8.75 -8.43 -20.74
N GLY A 168 -9.14 -9.69 -20.94
CA GLY A 168 -9.87 -10.15 -22.12
C GLY A 168 -9.05 -10.24 -23.42
N LYS A 169 -7.76 -9.90 -23.40
CA LYS A 169 -6.89 -9.93 -24.60
C LYS A 169 -5.89 -11.09 -24.54
N PRO A 170 -5.74 -11.89 -25.62
CA PRO A 170 -4.68 -12.89 -25.70
C PRO A 170 -3.29 -12.27 -25.55
N LEU A 171 -2.38 -12.99 -24.88
CA LEU A 171 -1.02 -12.52 -24.67
C LEU A 171 -0.28 -12.34 -26.00
N ASN A 172 0.11 -11.10 -26.32
CA ASN A 172 0.86 -10.77 -27.51
C ASN A 172 2.37 -10.79 -27.21
N VAL A 173 3.00 -11.95 -27.46
CA VAL A 173 4.44 -12.14 -27.25
C VAL A 173 5.22 -11.56 -28.43
N LYS A 174 6.02 -10.52 -28.17
CA LYS A 174 6.91 -9.89 -29.16
C LYS A 174 8.25 -10.61 -29.27
N GLN A 175 8.79 -11.00 -28.13
CA GLN A 175 10.10 -11.63 -28.04
C GLN A 175 10.16 -12.60 -26.88
N PHE A 176 10.80 -13.75 -27.10
CA PHE A 176 11.21 -14.66 -26.04
C PHE A 176 12.63 -15.14 -26.33
N HIS A 177 13.60 -14.51 -25.68
CA HIS A 177 15.02 -14.68 -26.01
C HIS A 177 15.80 -15.24 -24.82
N SER A 178 16.51 -16.34 -25.03
CA SER A 178 17.36 -16.94 -23.99
C SER A 178 18.55 -16.05 -23.66
N ILE A 179 18.74 -15.76 -22.37
CA ILE A 179 19.88 -15.04 -21.81
C ILE A 179 20.69 -16.03 -20.97
N GLY A 180 21.65 -16.69 -21.61
CA GLY A 180 22.45 -17.75 -20.98
C GLY A 180 21.67 -19.06 -20.87
N ASN A 181 22.12 -19.94 -19.98
CA ASN A 181 21.66 -21.33 -19.98
C ASN A 181 20.24 -21.50 -19.45
N ASN A 182 19.83 -20.65 -18.49
CA ASN A 182 18.69 -20.91 -17.63
C ASN A 182 17.76 -19.70 -17.44
N LYS A 183 17.81 -18.74 -18.36
CA LYS A 183 17.01 -17.53 -18.27
C LYS A 183 16.55 -17.13 -19.64
N SER A 184 15.38 -16.51 -19.71
CA SER A 184 14.85 -15.93 -20.93
C SER A 184 14.25 -14.57 -20.63
N LEU A 185 14.43 -13.62 -21.55
CA LEU A 185 13.71 -12.37 -21.54
C LEU A 185 12.43 -12.54 -22.36
N LEU A 186 11.29 -12.41 -21.70
CA LEU A 186 9.98 -12.37 -22.32
C LEU A 186 9.52 -10.92 -22.45
N THR A 187 9.23 -10.50 -23.67
CA THR A 187 8.64 -9.18 -23.97
C THR A 187 7.24 -9.37 -24.51
N VAL A 188 6.27 -8.75 -23.85
CA VAL A 188 4.85 -8.76 -24.21
C VAL A 188 4.40 -7.34 -24.53
N ASP A 189 3.48 -7.20 -25.48
CA ASP A 189 2.94 -5.91 -25.92
C ASP A 189 1.44 -5.85 -25.64
N PHE A 190 1.05 -5.01 -24.69
CA PHE A 190 -0.34 -4.78 -24.33
C PHE A 190 -1.05 -3.78 -25.27
N GLY A 191 -0.31 -3.17 -26.20
CA GLY A 191 -0.81 -2.15 -27.10
C GLY A 191 -1.28 -0.91 -26.35
N TYR A 192 -2.20 -0.16 -26.97
CA TYR A 192 -2.85 0.97 -26.32
C TYR A 192 -4.03 0.49 -25.46
N ASN A 193 -4.04 0.88 -24.19
CA ASN A 193 -4.95 0.34 -23.17
C ASN A 193 -5.61 1.43 -22.31
N ALA A 194 -5.83 2.64 -22.84
CA ALA A 194 -6.44 3.71 -22.06
C ALA A 194 -7.89 3.44 -21.60
N GLU A 195 -8.63 2.58 -22.31
CA GLU A 195 -9.98 2.13 -21.96
C GLU A 195 -10.00 0.75 -21.28
N SER A 196 -8.82 0.21 -20.92
CA SER A 196 -8.69 -1.05 -20.19
C SER A 196 -9.01 -0.84 -18.71
N ASN A 197 -9.52 -1.89 -18.07
CA ASN A 197 -9.66 -1.93 -16.60
C ASN A 197 -8.30 -2.03 -15.89
N LEU A 198 -7.23 -2.33 -16.65
CA LEU A 198 -5.85 -2.33 -16.21
C LEU A 198 -5.07 -1.25 -17.00
N PRO A 199 -5.37 0.05 -16.80
CA PRO A 199 -4.79 1.15 -17.60
C PRO A 199 -3.27 1.26 -17.46
N PHE A 200 -2.67 0.61 -16.46
CA PHE A 200 -1.24 0.53 -16.25
C PHE A 200 -0.52 -0.46 -17.18
N LEU A 201 -1.23 -1.39 -17.83
CA LEU A 201 -0.67 -2.31 -18.80
C LEU A 201 -0.78 -1.71 -20.20
N GLN A 202 0.14 -0.81 -20.54
CA GLN A 202 0.20 -0.17 -21.85
C GLN A 202 1.59 -0.31 -22.47
N GLY A 203 1.64 -0.53 -23.78
CA GLY A 203 2.87 -0.74 -24.53
C GLY A 203 3.59 -2.04 -24.16
N GLU A 204 4.91 -2.02 -24.27
CA GLU A 204 5.75 -3.20 -24.06
C GLU A 204 6.17 -3.35 -22.59
N MET A 205 6.07 -4.57 -22.08
CA MET A 205 6.59 -4.99 -20.79
C MET A 205 7.57 -6.13 -21.00
N SER A 206 8.75 -6.04 -20.39
CA SER A 206 9.77 -7.09 -20.43
C SER A 206 9.98 -7.69 -19.04
N VAL A 207 9.97 -9.01 -18.95
CA VAL A 207 10.17 -9.76 -17.71
C VAL A 207 11.24 -10.83 -17.89
N LEU A 208 12.03 -11.05 -16.84
CA LEU A 208 13.01 -12.13 -16.81
C LEU A 208 12.32 -13.40 -16.31
N VAL A 209 12.36 -14.45 -17.12
CA VAL A 209 11.93 -15.81 -16.79
C VAL A 209 13.17 -16.62 -16.39
N GLN A 210 13.15 -17.28 -15.23
CA GLN A 210 14.21 -18.19 -14.80
C GLN A 210 13.77 -19.64 -15.00
N ASP A 211 14.71 -20.55 -15.29
CA ASP A 211 14.42 -21.98 -15.46
C ASP A 211 13.57 -22.54 -14.32
N GLN A 212 12.55 -23.33 -14.68
CA GLN A 212 11.58 -23.96 -13.79
C GLN A 212 10.67 -23.03 -12.96
N THR A 213 10.82 -21.69 -13.05
CA THR A 213 9.78 -20.77 -12.56
C THR A 213 8.69 -20.57 -13.61
N ASP A 214 7.44 -20.50 -13.15
CA ASP A 214 6.27 -20.35 -14.00
C ASP A 214 6.37 -19.00 -14.73
N VAL A 215 6.25 -19.00 -16.07
CA VAL A 215 6.18 -17.76 -16.87
C VAL A 215 5.09 -16.84 -16.33
N VAL A 216 4.04 -17.42 -15.75
CA VAL A 216 2.95 -16.70 -15.09
C VAL A 216 3.45 -15.88 -13.91
N ASP A 217 4.36 -16.41 -13.08
CA ASP A 217 4.94 -15.66 -11.94
C ASP A 217 5.77 -14.48 -12.44
N SER A 218 6.58 -14.68 -13.48
CA SER A 218 7.37 -13.59 -14.08
C SER A 218 6.47 -12.50 -14.68
N LEU A 219 5.43 -12.88 -15.42
CA LEU A 219 4.44 -11.95 -15.95
C LEU A 219 3.71 -11.20 -14.83
N TRP A 220 3.27 -11.93 -13.81
CA TRP A 220 2.58 -11.39 -12.64
C TRP A 220 3.42 -10.34 -11.91
N ASN A 221 4.69 -10.65 -11.63
CA ASN A 221 5.61 -9.72 -11.00
C ASN A 221 5.83 -8.46 -11.86
N GLY A 222 5.96 -8.61 -13.18
CA GLY A 222 6.03 -7.48 -14.11
C GLY A 222 4.78 -6.61 -14.09
N MET A 223 3.59 -7.23 -14.05
CA MET A 223 2.32 -6.52 -13.95
C MET A 223 2.22 -5.73 -12.65
N LEU A 224 2.61 -6.34 -11.52
CA LEU A 224 2.62 -5.66 -10.21
C LEU A 224 3.61 -4.48 -10.18
N GLU A 225 4.79 -4.62 -10.77
CA GLU A 225 5.75 -3.53 -10.87
C GLU A 225 5.22 -2.40 -11.76
N SER A 226 4.60 -2.74 -12.89
CA SER A 226 4.01 -1.79 -13.83
C SER A 226 2.86 -1.03 -13.16
N GLY A 227 1.96 -1.74 -12.48
CA GLY A 227 0.86 -1.14 -11.72
C GLY A 227 1.34 -0.26 -10.57
N THR A 228 2.33 -0.72 -9.81
CA THR A 228 2.93 0.09 -8.74
C THR A 228 3.55 1.37 -9.28
N THR A 229 4.29 1.28 -10.38
CA THR A 229 4.91 2.43 -11.03
C THR A 229 3.85 3.41 -11.51
N TRP A 230 2.82 2.91 -12.18
CA TRP A 230 1.72 3.73 -12.67
C TRP A 230 0.98 4.46 -11.53
N LEU A 231 0.69 3.79 -10.41
CA LEU A 231 0.10 4.43 -9.22
C LEU A 231 1.02 5.51 -8.63
N HIS A 232 2.33 5.26 -8.57
CA HIS A 232 3.31 6.22 -8.06
C HIS A 232 3.41 7.51 -8.88
N GLU A 233 3.14 7.43 -10.18
CA GLU A 233 3.10 8.60 -11.08
C GLU A 233 1.76 9.32 -11.09
N ASN A 234 0.66 8.61 -10.79
CA ASN A 234 -0.69 9.14 -11.01
C ASN A 234 -1.49 9.44 -9.74
N ILE A 235 -1.11 8.87 -8.58
CA ILE A 235 -1.64 9.34 -7.29
C ILE A 235 -0.88 10.62 -6.93
N LYS A 236 -1.63 11.71 -6.74
CA LYS A 236 -1.05 13.03 -6.48
C LYS A 236 -1.55 13.59 -5.16
N LEU A 237 -0.67 14.28 -4.44
CA LEU A 237 -1.01 15.13 -3.30
C LEU A 237 -0.79 16.59 -3.72
N ASP A 238 -1.84 17.41 -3.68
CA ASP A 238 -1.83 18.80 -4.16
C ASP A 238 -1.26 18.90 -5.60
N GLY A 239 -1.71 18.01 -6.48
CA GLY A 239 -1.24 17.94 -7.88
C GLY A 239 0.18 17.35 -8.07
N GLN A 240 0.86 16.89 -7.02
CA GLN A 240 2.23 16.34 -7.10
C GLN A 240 2.30 14.84 -6.83
N ALA A 241 2.95 14.10 -7.75
CA ALA A 241 3.22 12.67 -7.61
C ALA A 241 4.45 12.42 -6.71
N VAL A 242 4.26 12.43 -5.38
CA VAL A 242 5.38 12.38 -4.41
C VAL A 242 6.20 11.08 -4.43
N PHE A 243 5.64 10.01 -4.99
CA PHE A 243 6.33 8.72 -5.18
C PHE A 243 6.89 8.52 -6.60
N SER A 244 6.79 9.54 -7.47
CA SER A 244 7.30 9.48 -8.84
C SER A 244 8.75 9.02 -8.92
N LYS A 245 9.04 8.15 -9.88
CA LYS A 245 10.40 7.71 -10.25
C LYS A 245 11.19 8.84 -10.94
N SER A 246 10.55 9.92 -11.36
CA SER A 246 11.24 11.15 -11.80
C SER A 246 12.04 11.81 -10.69
N ILE A 247 11.65 11.58 -9.42
CA ILE A 247 12.40 12.03 -8.24
C ILE A 247 13.49 11.01 -7.94
N SER A 248 14.73 11.37 -8.28
CA SER A 248 15.90 10.52 -8.08
C SER A 248 16.14 10.19 -6.60
N THR A 249 16.83 9.07 -6.35
CA THR A 249 17.28 8.69 -5.00
C THR A 249 18.08 9.79 -4.32
N GLY A 250 18.92 10.52 -5.07
CA GLY A 250 19.68 11.66 -4.55
C GLY A 250 18.80 12.80 -4.05
N GLN A 251 17.74 13.15 -4.80
CA GLN A 251 16.76 14.15 -4.38
C GLN A 251 15.97 13.67 -3.15
N ARG A 252 15.62 12.38 -3.07
CA ARG A 252 14.94 11.82 -1.89
C ARG A 252 15.83 11.88 -0.63
N ILE A 253 17.12 11.63 -0.77
CA ILE A 253 18.10 11.80 0.32
C ILE A 253 18.15 13.27 0.76
N ALA A 254 18.25 14.20 -0.20
CA ALA A 254 18.26 15.63 0.10
C ALA A 254 16.99 16.05 0.86
N TYR A 255 15.81 15.65 0.39
CA TYR A 255 14.54 15.87 1.07
C TYR A 255 14.54 15.29 2.49
N SER A 256 14.94 14.03 2.65
CA SER A 256 14.96 13.38 3.97
C SER A 256 15.88 14.11 4.96
N ARG A 257 17.00 14.69 4.49
CA ARG A 257 17.90 15.47 5.33
C ARG A 257 17.27 16.77 5.82
N LEU A 258 16.43 17.41 5.01
CA LEU A 258 15.78 18.67 5.37
C LEU A 258 14.87 18.54 6.60
N HIS A 259 14.23 17.38 6.79
CA HIS A 259 13.17 17.26 7.80
C HIS A 259 13.43 16.23 8.91
N ARG A 260 14.53 15.45 8.83
CA ARG A 260 14.92 14.46 9.86
C ARG A 260 16.24 14.76 10.55
N ASN A 261 17.11 15.58 9.96
CA ASN A 261 18.41 15.86 10.53
C ASN A 261 18.32 17.07 11.48
N ASN A 262 18.33 16.81 12.79
CA ASN A 262 18.23 17.84 13.82
C ASN A 262 19.34 18.91 13.73
N GLY A 263 20.54 18.54 13.26
CA GLY A 263 21.63 19.49 13.06
C GLY A 263 21.36 20.44 11.89
N ILE A 264 20.80 19.94 10.79
CA ILE A 264 20.39 20.76 9.63
C ILE A 264 19.17 21.63 9.98
N LEU A 265 18.24 21.08 10.76
CA LEU A 265 17.06 21.79 11.25
C LEU A 265 17.36 22.78 12.37
N GLU A 266 18.59 22.82 12.88
CA GLU A 266 18.99 23.60 14.06
C GLU A 266 18.01 23.40 15.23
N SER A 267 17.56 22.16 15.43
CA SER A 267 16.51 21.85 16.38
C SER A 267 16.99 22.02 17.81
N GLU A 268 16.25 22.78 18.61
CA GLU A 268 16.55 22.90 20.03
C GLU A 268 16.35 21.56 20.76
N GLN A 269 17.18 21.30 21.77
CA GLN A 269 17.13 20.06 22.55
C GLN A 269 15.75 19.81 23.16
N ILE A 270 15.06 20.88 23.59
CA ILE A 270 13.72 20.78 24.15
C ILE A 270 12.69 20.23 23.14
N ALA A 271 12.77 20.64 21.87
CA ALA A 271 11.89 20.15 20.82
C ALA A 271 12.19 18.69 20.45
N ILE A 272 13.47 18.32 20.47
CA ILE A 272 13.92 16.93 20.27
C ILE A 272 13.38 16.04 21.38
N ASP A 273 13.53 16.45 22.65
CA ASP A 273 13.06 15.67 23.79
C ASP A 273 11.53 15.55 23.79
N TYR A 274 10.81 16.63 23.47
CA TYR A 274 9.36 16.60 23.38
C TYR A 274 8.85 15.70 22.25
N SER A 275 9.46 15.76 21.06
CA SER A 275 9.09 14.87 19.96
C SER A 275 9.35 13.40 20.29
N ARG A 276 10.46 13.08 20.97
CA ARG A 276 10.75 11.73 21.45
C ARG A 276 9.64 11.23 22.39
N VAL A 277 9.29 12.00 23.42
CA VAL A 277 8.25 11.62 24.39
C VAL A 277 6.89 11.44 23.69
N MET A 278 6.56 12.31 22.74
CA MET A 278 5.31 12.18 21.96
C MET A 278 5.27 10.88 21.15
N ASN A 279 6.36 10.57 20.45
CA ASN A 279 6.47 9.33 19.67
C ASN A 279 6.37 8.09 20.58
N GLU A 280 7.04 8.11 21.74
CA GLU A 280 6.92 7.03 22.74
C GLU A 280 5.47 6.86 23.23
N HIS A 281 4.73 7.95 23.45
CA HIS A 281 3.32 7.87 23.80
C HIS A 281 2.47 7.27 22.69
N ILE A 282 2.69 7.68 21.43
CA ILE A 282 1.97 7.15 20.26
C ILE A 282 2.24 5.65 20.11
N ASP A 283 3.50 5.24 20.15
CA ASP A 283 3.85 3.82 20.03
C ASP A 283 3.31 2.99 21.20
N THR A 284 3.29 3.54 22.42
CA THR A 284 2.68 2.90 23.59
C THR A 284 1.19 2.63 23.39
N ILE A 285 0.43 3.56 22.79
CA ILE A 285 -1.02 3.36 22.58
C ILE A 285 -1.33 2.51 21.35
N ARG A 286 -0.40 2.43 20.39
CA ARG A 286 -0.48 1.56 19.21
C ARG A 286 -0.26 0.10 19.57
N ALA A 287 0.53 -0.17 20.60
CA ALA A 287 0.67 -1.52 21.13
C ALA A 287 -0.73 -2.07 21.49
N PRO A 288 -1.15 -3.18 20.88
CA PRO A 288 -2.52 -3.65 21.03
C PRO A 288 -2.72 -4.21 22.44
N VAL A 289 -3.94 -4.04 22.95
CA VAL A 289 -4.40 -4.76 24.13
C VAL A 289 -5.08 -6.03 23.64
N ILE A 290 -4.59 -7.18 24.09
CA ILE A 290 -4.97 -8.50 23.56
C ILE A 290 -5.38 -9.45 24.69
N GLU A 291 -6.31 -10.34 24.39
CA GLU A 291 -6.64 -11.48 25.25
C GLU A 291 -5.90 -12.74 24.77
N ALA A 292 -5.65 -13.68 25.68
CA ALA A 292 -5.16 -14.99 25.30
C ALA A 292 -6.16 -15.70 24.38
N GLY A 293 -5.66 -16.43 23.37
CA GLY A 293 -6.53 -17.09 22.41
C GLY A 293 -5.75 -17.76 21.27
N PRO A 294 -6.46 -18.47 20.38
CA PRO A 294 -5.85 -19.27 19.31
C PRO A 294 -4.87 -18.50 18.43
N THR A 295 -5.17 -17.23 18.13
CA THR A 295 -4.29 -16.35 17.34
C THR A 295 -3.19 -15.72 18.20
N ASN A 296 -3.55 -15.16 19.35
CA ASN A 296 -2.64 -14.31 20.14
C ASN A 296 -1.61 -15.10 20.94
N SER A 297 -1.99 -16.25 21.51
CA SER A 297 -1.11 -17.02 22.40
C SER A 297 0.12 -17.59 21.70
N PRO A 298 0.04 -18.17 20.48
CA PRO A 298 1.23 -18.58 19.74
C PRO A 298 2.17 -17.41 19.42
N SER A 299 1.64 -16.27 18.97
CA SER A 299 2.45 -15.08 18.68
C SER A 299 3.17 -14.55 19.92
N MET A 300 2.52 -14.55 21.09
CA MET A 300 3.16 -14.14 22.35
C MET A 300 4.29 -15.08 22.77
N LYS A 301 4.11 -16.40 22.62
CA LYS A 301 5.20 -17.38 22.85
C LYS A 301 6.39 -17.16 21.92
N THR A 302 6.13 -16.88 20.64
CA THR A 302 7.18 -16.53 19.69
C THR A 302 7.90 -15.24 20.11
N LEU A 303 7.16 -14.21 20.54
CA LEU A 303 7.73 -12.94 21.01
C LEU A 303 8.65 -13.15 22.23
N GLU A 304 8.27 -14.03 23.16
CA GLU A 304 9.11 -14.41 24.31
C GLU A 304 10.40 -15.10 23.86
N SER A 305 10.33 -15.96 22.84
CA SER A 305 11.49 -16.70 22.33
C SER A 305 12.55 -15.81 21.66
N ILE A 306 12.13 -14.72 21.02
CA ILE A 306 13.04 -13.76 20.37
C ILE A 306 13.53 -12.65 21.32
N ASN A 307 12.90 -12.53 22.49
CA ASN A 307 13.20 -11.60 23.59
C ASN A 307 13.81 -10.24 23.17
N PRO A 308 13.01 -9.34 22.55
CA PRO A 308 13.53 -8.06 22.11
C PRO A 308 13.95 -7.19 23.30
N GLU A 309 15.14 -6.57 23.21
CA GLU A 309 15.70 -5.66 24.23
C GLU A 309 14.98 -4.30 24.27
N HIS A 310 14.33 -3.91 23.17
CA HIS A 310 13.64 -2.64 22.99
C HIS A 310 12.30 -2.81 22.26
N GLY A 311 11.37 -1.88 22.48
CA GLY A 311 10.07 -1.83 21.79
C GLY A 311 8.86 -1.96 22.72
N PHE A 312 7.67 -1.68 22.19
CA PHE A 312 6.41 -1.71 22.93
C PHE A 312 5.71 -3.06 22.70
N ARG A 313 5.59 -3.85 23.78
CA ARG A 313 4.95 -5.18 23.72
C ARG A 313 3.41 -5.02 23.76
N PRO A 314 2.66 -5.94 23.11
CA PRO A 314 1.23 -6.05 23.34
C PRO A 314 0.91 -6.18 24.84
N HIS A 315 -0.17 -5.55 25.27
CA HIS A 315 -0.64 -5.62 26.64
C HIS A 315 -1.63 -6.79 26.77
N LEU A 316 -1.36 -7.73 27.68
CA LEU A 316 -2.31 -8.80 28.00
C LEU A 316 -3.36 -8.26 28.98
N ASN A 317 -4.64 -8.44 28.63
CA ASN A 317 -5.77 -8.23 29.55
C ASN A 317 -6.05 -9.48 30.39
#